data_AF-A0A529HYG1-F1
#
_entry.id   AF-A0A529HYG1-F1
#
_cell.length_a   1.000
_cell.length_b   1.000
_cell.length_c   1.000
_cell.angle_alpha   90.00
_cell.angle_beta   90.00
_cell.angle_gamma   90.00
#
_symmetry.space_group_name_H-M   'P 1'
#
loop_
_entity.id
_entity.type
_entity.pdbx_description
1 polymer ?
#
loop_
_entity_poly.entity_id
_entity_poly.type
_entity_poly.pdbx_seq_one_letter_code
_entity_poly.pdbx_strand_id
1 'polypeptide(L)'
;MRGGERFGSFGLATPPARHAIPADHAVALLKSGAAKPGSLLGYGNGRSYGDTCQNQAGSVVDMRPLNRVRAFNAGTGVLEADAGVLLRDIISHA
;
A
#
# COMPACT_ATOMS: atom_id res chain seq x y z
N MET A 1 4.31 -8.48 -12.58
CA MET A 1 5.52 -8.78 -11.77
C MET A 1 5.18 -9.93 -10.83
N ARG A 2 5.97 -11.00 -10.75
CA ARG A 2 5.80 -12.02 -9.71
C ARG A 2 6.09 -11.36 -8.35
N GLY A 3 5.18 -11.44 -7.39
CA GLY A 3 5.40 -10.94 -6.03
C GLY A 3 6.43 -11.81 -5.34
N GLY A 4 7.70 -11.39 -5.34
CA GLY A 4 8.73 -11.99 -4.50
C GLY A 4 8.57 -11.58 -3.03
N GLU A 5 9.50 -12.05 -2.19
CA GLU A 5 9.60 -11.82 -0.72
C GLU A 5 9.25 -10.39 -0.26
N ARG A 6 9.45 -9.39 -1.14
CA ARG A 6 9.13 -7.96 -0.95
C ARG A 6 7.70 -7.67 -0.47
N PHE A 7 6.73 -8.54 -0.72
CA PHE A 7 5.32 -8.35 -0.33
C PHE A 7 4.84 -9.34 0.75
N GLY A 8 5.72 -9.79 1.63
CA GLY A 8 5.38 -10.61 2.79
C GLY A 8 4.77 -9.84 3.96
N SER A 9 4.21 -10.54 4.94
CA SER A 9 3.88 -9.96 6.24
C SER A 9 5.11 -10.00 7.16
N PHE A 10 5.11 -9.23 8.23
CA PHE A 10 6.24 -9.19 9.16
C PHE A 10 6.39 -10.49 9.96
N GLY A 11 5.25 -11.09 10.35
CA GLY A 11 5.24 -12.30 11.17
C GLY A 11 5.52 -13.59 10.39
N LEU A 12 5.61 -13.52 9.05
CA LEU A 12 5.85 -14.67 8.16
C LEU A 12 4.87 -15.84 8.37
N ALA A 13 3.74 -15.61 9.03
CA ALA A 13 2.74 -16.64 9.33
C ALA A 13 1.94 -17.05 8.09
N THR A 14 1.97 -16.24 7.02
CA THR A 14 1.32 -16.54 5.74
C THR A 14 2.28 -16.32 4.57
N PRO A 15 2.12 -17.09 3.46
CA PRO A 15 2.95 -16.89 2.28
C PRO A 15 2.80 -15.47 1.71
N PRO A 16 3.89 -14.87 1.19
CA PRO A 16 3.82 -13.57 0.51
C PRO A 16 2.82 -13.55 -0.64
N ALA A 17 2.31 -12.37 -0.95
CA ALA A 17 1.38 -12.15 -2.04
C ALA A 17 2.00 -12.58 -3.37
N ARG A 18 1.25 -13.41 -4.12
CA ARG A 18 1.73 -13.98 -5.40
C ARG A 18 1.86 -12.93 -6.49
N HIS A 19 0.98 -11.93 -6.47
CA HIS A 19 0.90 -10.87 -7.46
C HIS A 19 0.95 -9.51 -6.78
N ALA A 20 1.78 -8.63 -7.35
CA ALA A 20 1.78 -7.23 -7.00
C ALA A 20 1.65 -6.39 -8.26
N ILE A 21 0.85 -5.32 -8.16
CA ILE A 21 0.67 -4.34 -9.23
C ILE A 21 0.97 -2.92 -8.74
N PRO A 22 1.41 -2.02 -9.64
CA PRO A 22 1.51 -0.60 -9.35
C PRO A 22 0.16 0.06 -9.01
N ALA A 23 0.20 1.15 -8.25
CA ALA A 23 -0.99 1.88 -7.82
C ALA A 23 -1.77 2.52 -8.98
N ASP A 24 -1.10 3.06 -9.99
CA ASP A 24 -1.73 3.62 -11.19
C ASP A 24 -2.53 2.57 -11.98
N HIS A 25 -1.99 1.36 -12.11
CA HIS A 25 -2.70 0.25 -12.73
C HIS A 25 -3.94 -0.17 -11.91
N ALA A 26 -3.82 -0.26 -10.58
CA ALA A 26 -4.97 -0.54 -9.71
C ALA A 26 -6.07 0.54 -9.85
N VAL A 27 -5.69 1.81 -9.88
CA VAL A 27 -6.59 2.94 -10.09
C VAL A 27 -7.28 2.85 -11.45
N ALA A 28 -6.56 2.49 -12.51
CA ALA A 28 -7.14 2.30 -13.84
C ALA A 28 -8.22 1.19 -13.84
N LEU A 29 -7.95 0.04 -13.21
CA LEU A 29 -8.90 -1.07 -13.10
C LEU A 29 -10.16 -0.69 -12.31
N LEU A 30 -10.00 0.08 -11.23
CA LEU A 30 -11.13 0.57 -10.42
C LEU A 30 -11.98 1.55 -11.23
N LYS A 31 -11.35 2.53 -11.89
CA LYS A 31 -12.05 3.54 -12.69
C LYS A 31 -12.79 2.95 -13.88
N SER A 32 -12.23 1.91 -14.51
CA SER A 32 -12.86 1.24 -15.66
C SER A 32 -13.94 0.23 -15.26
N GLY A 33 -14.12 -0.05 -13.96
CA GLY A 33 -15.01 -1.11 -13.47
C GLY A 33 -14.53 -2.53 -13.76
N ALA A 34 -13.27 -2.71 -14.18
CA ALA A 34 -12.70 -4.02 -14.49
C ALA A 34 -12.20 -4.78 -13.25
N ALA A 35 -12.07 -4.09 -12.11
CA ALA A 35 -11.70 -4.72 -10.85
C ALA A 35 -12.81 -5.64 -10.33
N LYS A 36 -12.49 -6.92 -10.12
CA LYS A 36 -13.40 -7.86 -9.48
C LYS A 36 -13.47 -7.58 -7.97
N PRO A 37 -14.61 -7.83 -7.29
CA PRO A 37 -14.70 -7.73 -5.84
C PRO A 37 -13.59 -8.53 -5.14
N GLY A 38 -12.91 -7.93 -4.17
CA GLY A 38 -11.81 -8.56 -3.42
C GLY A 38 -10.49 -8.77 -4.20
N SER A 39 -10.41 -8.39 -5.47
CA SER A 39 -9.22 -8.67 -6.29
C SER A 39 -8.01 -7.77 -6.02
N LEU A 40 -8.19 -6.65 -5.32
CA LEU A 40 -7.16 -5.65 -5.06
C LEU A 40 -7.08 -5.33 -3.57
N LEU A 41 -5.87 -5.33 -3.01
CA LEU A 41 -5.59 -4.93 -1.62
C LEU A 41 -4.40 -3.98 -1.58
N GLY A 42 -4.55 -2.81 -0.95
CA GLY A 42 -3.42 -1.91 -0.72
C GLY A 42 -2.35 -2.54 0.17
N TYR A 43 -1.09 -2.48 -0.27
CA TYR A 43 0.07 -2.93 0.51
C TYR A 43 0.99 -1.76 0.80
N GLY A 44 1.22 -1.50 2.09
CA GLY A 44 2.12 -0.48 2.60
C GLY A 44 3.53 -1.01 2.84
N ASN A 45 3.98 -0.99 4.09
CA ASN A 45 5.35 -1.36 4.49
C ASN A 45 5.51 -2.80 5.03
N GLY A 46 4.50 -3.65 4.87
CA GLY A 46 4.57 -5.06 5.29
C GLY A 46 4.73 -5.28 6.79
N ARG A 47 4.27 -4.35 7.64
CA ARG A 47 4.45 -4.43 9.11
C ARG A 47 3.26 -5.00 9.88
N SER A 48 2.20 -5.40 9.19
CA SER A 48 1.21 -6.31 9.76
C SER A 48 1.87 -7.66 10.04
N TYR A 49 1.61 -8.24 11.22
CA TYR A 49 2.15 -9.57 11.57
C TYR A 49 1.43 -10.68 10.79
N GLY A 50 0.11 -10.59 10.69
CA GLY A 50 -0.75 -11.55 10.00
C GLY A 50 -0.99 -11.23 8.52
N ASP A 51 -2.11 -11.74 8.02
CA ASP A 51 -2.51 -11.73 6.61
C ASP A 51 -3.29 -10.49 6.17
N THR A 52 -3.48 -9.50 7.04
CA THR A 52 -4.23 -8.27 6.69
C THR A 52 -3.59 -7.45 5.57
N CYS A 53 -2.31 -7.69 5.26
CA CYS A 53 -1.60 -7.12 4.12
C CYS A 53 -1.47 -8.08 2.94
N GLN A 54 -2.13 -9.24 2.97
CA GLN A 54 -2.00 -10.31 1.98
C GLN A 54 -3.30 -10.48 1.20
N ASN A 55 -3.19 -10.74 -0.10
CA ASN A 55 -4.34 -11.08 -0.93
C ASN A 55 -4.03 -12.30 -1.80
N GLN A 56 -4.42 -13.49 -1.32
CA GLN A 56 -4.21 -14.74 -2.05
C GLN A 56 -5.17 -14.92 -3.23
N ALA A 57 -6.35 -14.28 -3.18
CA ALA A 57 -7.37 -14.34 -4.23
C ALA A 57 -7.14 -13.33 -5.37
N GLY A 58 -6.16 -12.43 -5.21
CA GLY A 58 -5.97 -11.31 -6.13
C GLY A 58 -4.53 -10.78 -6.16
N SER A 59 -4.41 -9.47 -6.28
CA SER A 59 -3.14 -8.75 -6.25
C SER A 59 -3.08 -7.84 -5.05
N VAL A 60 -1.87 -7.69 -4.50
CA VAL A 60 -1.56 -6.53 -3.67
C VAL A 60 -1.16 -5.35 -4.54
N VAL A 61 -1.46 -4.14 -4.08
CA VAL A 61 -1.17 -2.89 -4.77
C VAL A 61 -0.02 -2.22 -4.03
N ASP A 62 1.13 -2.03 -4.68
CA ASP A 62 2.28 -1.37 -4.06
C ASP A 62 2.00 0.13 -3.91
N MET A 63 1.65 0.54 -2.69
CA MET A 63 1.33 1.94 -2.40
C MET A 63 2.56 2.78 -2.09
N ARG A 64 3.71 2.16 -1.78
CA ARG A 64 4.93 2.86 -1.32
C ARG A 64 5.48 3.90 -2.29
N PRO A 65 5.35 3.77 -3.63
CA PRO A 65 5.77 4.84 -4.54
C PRO A 65 4.96 6.14 -4.41
N LEU A 66 3.74 6.08 -3.85
CA LEU A 66 2.92 7.26 -3.55
C LEU A 66 3.29 7.78 -2.15
N ASN A 67 4.44 8.46 -2.04
CA ASN A 67 5.06 8.83 -0.76
C ASN A 67 5.31 10.33 -0.61
N ARG A 68 4.46 11.18 -1.19
CA ARG A 68 4.60 12.63 -1.08
C ARG A 68 3.76 13.21 0.05
N VAL A 69 4.38 14.02 0.91
CA VAL A 69 3.68 15.00 1.74
C VAL A 69 3.23 16.16 0.84
N ARG A 70 1.93 16.44 0.81
CA ARG A 70 1.30 17.43 -0.08
C ARG A 70 1.22 18.80 0.56
N ALA A 71 0.76 18.87 1.81
CA ALA A 71 0.61 20.12 2.55
C ALA A 71 0.62 19.85 4.06
N PHE A 72 1.05 20.83 4.84
CA PHE A 72 0.90 20.84 6.30
C PHE A 72 0.44 22.22 6.76
N ASN A 73 -0.67 22.27 7.49
CA ASN A 73 -1.16 23.48 8.13
C ASN A 73 -0.78 23.46 9.62
N ALA A 74 0.23 24.24 9.99
CA ALA A 74 0.70 24.31 11.38
C ALA A 74 -0.32 24.95 12.34
N GLY A 75 -1.23 25.80 11.85
CA GLY A 75 -2.27 26.40 12.68
C GLY A 75 -3.38 25.43 13.07
N THR A 76 -3.66 24.42 12.25
CA THR A 76 -4.70 23.40 12.50
C THR A 76 -4.15 22.01 12.82
N GLY A 77 -2.87 21.75 12.54
CA GLY A 77 -2.25 20.43 12.66
C GLY A 77 -2.62 19.45 11.53
N VAL A 78 -3.29 19.90 10.47
CA VAL A 78 -3.72 19.02 9.37
C VAL A 78 -2.56 18.77 8.41
N LEU A 79 -2.26 17.48 8.17
CA LEU A 79 -1.30 16.99 7.18
C LEU A 79 -2.05 16.32 6.02
N GLU A 80 -1.80 16.77 4.81
CA GLU A 80 -2.23 16.09 3.59
C GLU A 80 -1.04 15.33 3.00
N ALA A 81 -1.20 14.03 2.75
CA ALA A 81 -0.14 13.16 2.28
C ALA A 81 -0.70 12.02 1.43
N ASP A 82 0.13 11.51 0.53
CA ASP A 82 -0.17 10.28 -0.18
C ASP A 82 -0.17 9.09 0.79
N ALA A 83 -1.03 8.09 0.52
CA ALA A 83 -1.23 6.95 1.41
C ALA A 83 0.00 6.05 1.62
N GLY A 84 1.04 6.16 0.78
CA GLY A 84 2.29 5.41 0.91
C GLY A 84 3.36 6.13 1.73
N VAL A 85 3.13 7.36 2.20
CA VAL A 85 4.04 8.06 3.10
C VAL A 85 4.25 7.25 4.39
N LEU A 86 5.50 7.10 4.80
CA LEU A 86 5.81 6.41 6.06
C LEU A 86 5.82 7.40 7.21
N LEU A 87 5.39 6.92 8.39
CA LEU A 87 5.36 7.73 9.60
C LEU A 87 6.74 8.32 9.97
N ARG A 88 7.83 7.57 9.75
CA ARG A 88 9.19 8.10 9.98
C ARG A 88 9.49 9.32 9.10
N ASP A 89 8.98 9.33 7.87
CA ASP A 89 9.27 10.40 6.91
C ASP A 89 8.49 11.66 7.33
N ILE A 90 7.27 11.49 7.87
CA ILE A 90 6.49 12.56 8.52
C ILE A 90 7.24 13.14 9.73
N ILE A 91 7.71 12.27 10.64
CA ILE A 91 8.37 12.70 11.88
C ILE A 91 9.76 13.32 11.61
N SER A 92 10.45 12.90 10.56
CA SER A 92 11.79 13.42 10.23
C SER A 92 11.81 14.88 9.79
N HIS A 93 10.64 15.49 9.52
CA HIS A 93 10.50 16.90 9.14
C HIS A 93 10.01 17.78 10.31
N ALA A 94 10.02 17.26 11.54
CA ALA A 94 9.77 17.99 12.78
C ALA A 94 11.05 18.59 13.37
#